data_AF-A0A382BSW1-F1
#
_entry.id   AF-A0A382BSW1-F1
#
_cell.length_a   1.000
_cell.length_b   1.000
_cell.length_c   1.000
_cell.angle_alpha   90.00
_cell.angle_beta   90.00
_cell.angle_gamma   90.00
#
_symmetry.space_group_name_H-M   'P 1'
#
loop_
_entity.id
_entity.type
_entity.pdbx_description
1 polymer ?
#
loop_
_entity_poly.entity_id
_entity_poly.type
_entity_poly.pdbx_seq_one_letter_code
_entity_poly.pdbx_strand_id
1 'polypeptide(L)'
;MGEIRRLAAAGFTLDQIRQLAEPPPDGQHEDRLRRLAADDALARGLTRGEVADRASVPESLVSLLCDNGLLQPVSVANEPRFDENAVSMVRAGLAIAAAGVPLENLVSLAGDHAANVTGVVDRAIALFEEHIKGTPGAESDEELTEVVRALLPPVTRLVAQHFHRSLVTRALERVADGDRRALADALVAADAENLKVTCEWR
;
A
#
# COMPACT_ATOMS: atom_id res chain seq x y z
N MET A 1 13.27 34.64 2.97
CA MET A 1 11.89 34.60 2.40
C MET A 1 11.69 33.51 1.35
N GLY A 2 12.69 33.13 0.54
CA GLY A 2 12.53 32.04 -0.45
C GLY A 2 12.48 30.63 0.15
N GLU A 3 13.19 30.40 1.25
CA GLU A 3 13.30 29.07 1.90
C GLU A 3 12.02 28.66 2.66
N ILE A 4 11.42 29.59 3.41
CA ILE A 4 10.10 29.42 4.04
C ILE A 4 9.03 29.06 3.00
N ARG A 5 9.06 29.69 1.81
CA ARG A 5 8.11 29.40 0.73
C ARG A 5 8.33 28.02 0.11
N ARG A 6 9.58 27.55 0.04
CA ARG A 6 9.94 26.22 -0.48
C ARG A 6 9.50 25.12 0.49
N LEU A 7 9.73 25.31 1.79
CA LEU A 7 9.31 24.39 2.84
C LEU A 7 7.78 24.34 2.98
N ALA A 8 7.10 25.49 2.87
CA ALA A 8 5.64 25.50 2.84
C ALA A 8 5.07 24.75 1.62
N ALA A 9 5.73 24.83 0.45
CA ALA A 9 5.33 24.07 -0.75
C ALA A 9 5.60 22.55 -0.61
N ALA A 10 6.55 22.16 0.25
CA ALA A 10 6.80 20.77 0.60
C ALA A 10 5.87 20.22 1.71
N GLY A 11 4.88 21.02 2.15
CA GLY A 11 3.84 20.60 3.10
C GLY A 11 4.12 20.92 4.57
N PHE A 12 5.23 21.59 4.89
CA PHE A 12 5.55 21.95 6.28
C PHE A 12 4.68 23.11 6.79
N THR A 13 4.13 22.97 7.99
CA THR A 13 3.40 24.02 8.71
C THR A 13 4.31 25.16 9.15
N LEU A 14 3.74 26.36 9.38
CA LEU A 14 4.50 27.53 9.82
C LEU A 14 5.26 27.31 11.13
N ASP A 15 4.74 26.45 12.01
CA ASP A 15 5.39 26.12 13.28
C ASP A 15 6.58 25.18 13.09
N GLN A 16 6.46 24.21 12.18
CA GLN A 16 7.57 23.35 11.74
C GLN A 16 8.67 24.17 11.04
N ILE A 17 8.30 25.13 10.19
CA ILE A 17 9.25 26.03 9.51
C ILE A 17 10.00 26.92 10.53
N ARG A 18 9.32 27.40 11.56
CA ARG A 18 9.94 28.17 12.65
C ARG A 18 10.97 27.33 13.40
N GLN A 19 10.66 26.06 13.67
CA GLN A 19 11.57 25.13 14.32
C GLN A 19 12.81 24.81 13.45
N LEU A 20 12.63 24.68 12.13
CA LEU A 20 13.74 24.49 11.18
C LEU A 20 14.68 25.72 11.05
N ALA A 21 14.18 26.93 11.33
CA ALA A 21 14.93 28.18 11.19
C ALA A 21 15.87 28.50 12.37
N GLU A 22 15.74 27.79 13.50
CA GLU A 22 16.65 27.94 14.65
C GLU A 22 17.87 27.02 14.48
N PRO A 23 19.11 27.55 14.47
CA PRO A 23 20.31 26.73 14.31
C PRO A 23 20.49 25.85 15.56
N PRO A 24 20.40 24.51 15.43
CA PRO A 24 20.74 23.60 16.52
C PRO A 24 22.28 23.49 16.64
N PRO A 25 22.79 23.12 17.82
CA PRO A 25 24.18 22.71 17.95
C PRO A 25 24.49 21.49 17.08
N ASP A 26 25.71 21.43 16.54
CA ASP A 26 26.16 20.47 15.52
C ASP A 26 25.76 19.01 15.85
N GLY A 27 25.21 18.32 14.84
CA GLY A 27 24.77 16.91 14.92
C GLY A 27 23.31 16.68 15.28
N GLN A 28 22.59 17.66 15.84
CA GLN A 28 21.16 17.50 16.20
C GLN A 28 20.19 17.89 15.07
N HIS A 29 20.70 18.39 13.94
CA HIS A 29 19.88 18.81 12.81
C HIS A 29 19.21 17.62 12.12
N GLU A 30 19.95 16.54 11.86
CA GLU A 30 19.41 15.30 11.28
C GLU A 30 18.42 14.62 12.22
N ASP A 31 18.72 14.56 13.52
CA ASP A 31 17.81 14.00 14.52
C ASP A 31 16.52 14.82 14.66
N ARG A 32 16.60 16.15 14.53
CA ARG A 32 15.43 17.03 14.53
C ARG A 32 14.59 16.84 13.26
N LEU A 33 15.21 16.76 12.09
CA LEU A 33 14.54 16.47 10.82
C LEU A 33 13.84 15.11 10.84
N ARG A 34 14.52 14.06 11.33
CA ARG A 34 13.93 12.71 11.49
C ARG A 34 12.73 12.72 12.43
N ARG A 35 12.80 13.43 13.56
CA ARG A 35 11.66 13.59 14.47
C ARG A 35 10.49 14.31 13.80
N LEU A 36 10.76 15.41 13.09
CA LEU A 36 9.73 16.16 12.40
C LEU A 36 9.03 15.33 11.31
N ALA A 37 9.80 14.55 10.55
CA ALA A 37 9.26 13.64 9.55
C ALA A 37 8.46 12.49 10.18
N ALA A 38 8.91 11.94 11.32
CA ALA A 38 8.17 10.94 12.07
C ALA A 38 6.86 11.49 12.63
N ASP A 39 6.88 12.68 13.23
CA ASP A 39 5.68 13.35 13.77
C ASP A 39 4.66 13.63 12.66
N ASP A 40 5.12 14.11 11.51
CA ASP A 40 4.28 14.35 10.34
C ASP A 40 3.71 13.05 9.75
N ALA A 41 4.51 11.98 9.70
CA ALA A 41 4.06 10.66 9.28
C ALA A 41 3.05 10.05 10.27
N LEU A 42 3.24 10.24 11.59
CA LEU A 42 2.28 9.85 12.62
C LEU A 42 0.96 10.61 12.50
N ALA A 43 1.01 11.90 12.17
CA ALA A 43 -0.15 12.76 12.01
C ALA A 43 -0.97 12.44 10.75
N ARG A 44 -0.31 11.95 9.69
CA ARG A 44 -0.95 11.49 8.44
C ARG A 44 -1.42 10.03 8.52
N GLY A 45 -0.77 9.22 9.35
CA GLY A 45 -1.11 7.81 9.56
C GLY A 45 -2.36 7.61 10.42
N LEU A 46 -3.02 6.48 10.21
CA LEU A 46 -4.21 6.07 10.95
C LEU A 46 -3.84 5.02 12.01
N THR A 47 -4.47 5.13 13.17
CA THR A 47 -4.51 4.06 14.16
C THR A 47 -5.45 2.94 13.69
N ARG A 48 -5.34 1.75 14.31
CA ARG A 48 -6.23 0.62 14.03
C ARG A 48 -7.71 0.97 14.26
N GLY A 49 -8.00 1.73 15.33
CA GLY A 49 -9.34 2.22 15.62
C GLY A 49 -9.88 3.14 14.54
N GLU A 50 -9.06 4.09 14.07
CA GLU A 50 -9.47 5.01 12.99
C GLU A 50 -9.72 4.28 11.66
N VAL A 51 -8.93 3.24 11.34
CA VAL A 51 -9.21 2.37 10.18
C VAL A 51 -10.57 1.70 10.34
N ALA A 52 -10.86 1.16 11.53
CA ALA A 52 -12.13 0.50 11.83
C ALA A 52 -13.32 1.46 11.70
N ASP A 53 -13.22 2.66 12.28
CA ASP A 53 -14.23 3.70 12.22
C ASP A 53 -14.49 4.15 10.76
N ARG A 54 -13.43 4.45 10.00
CA ARG A 54 -13.55 4.85 8.60
C ARG A 54 -14.08 3.74 7.70
N ALA A 55 -13.76 2.48 7.99
CA ALA A 55 -14.32 1.34 7.27
C ALA A 55 -15.71 0.93 7.77
N SER A 56 -16.20 1.53 8.86
CA SER A 56 -17.47 1.20 9.52
C SER A 56 -17.56 -0.26 9.96
N VAL A 57 -16.49 -0.77 10.58
CA VAL A 57 -16.38 -2.13 11.11
C VAL A 57 -15.92 -2.14 12.56
N PRO A 58 -16.14 -3.24 13.30
CA PRO A 58 -15.52 -3.41 14.61
C PRO A 58 -13.98 -3.46 14.51
N GLU A 59 -13.27 -2.86 15.45
CA GLU A 59 -11.79 -2.89 15.52
C GLU A 59 -11.25 -4.32 15.60
N SER A 60 -12.00 -5.25 16.20
CA SER A 60 -11.65 -6.68 16.27
C SER A 60 -11.50 -7.32 14.88
N LEU A 61 -12.26 -6.87 13.87
CA LEU A 61 -12.11 -7.33 12.50
C LEU A 61 -10.78 -6.86 11.91
N VAL A 62 -10.42 -5.58 12.13
CA VAL A 62 -9.13 -5.05 11.66
C VAL A 62 -7.97 -5.77 12.32
N SER A 63 -8.08 -6.09 13.62
CA SER A 63 -7.10 -6.92 14.33
C SER A 63 -6.94 -8.29 13.67
N LEU A 64 -8.05 -8.98 13.38
CA LEU A 64 -8.01 -10.29 12.74
C LEU A 64 -7.31 -10.24 11.37
N LEU A 65 -7.55 -9.19 10.57
CA LEU A 65 -6.88 -9.01 9.29
C LEU A 65 -5.38 -8.75 9.44
N CYS A 66 -4.96 -8.09 10.53
CA CYS A 66 -3.55 -7.93 10.86
C CYS A 66 -2.90 -9.27 11.26
N ASP A 67 -3.57 -10.04 12.11
CA ASP A 67 -3.08 -11.33 12.60
C ASP A 67 -2.90 -12.34 11.45
N ASN A 68 -3.67 -12.21 10.37
CA ASN A 68 -3.57 -13.03 9.16
C ASN A 68 -2.66 -12.41 8.07
N GLY A 69 -1.98 -11.30 8.36
CA GLY A 69 -1.01 -10.68 7.45
C GLY A 69 -1.60 -9.95 6.24
N LEU A 70 -2.93 -9.76 6.18
CA LEU A 70 -3.57 -9.03 5.09
C LEU A 70 -3.39 -7.51 5.22
N LEU A 71 -3.48 -7.01 6.45
CA LEU A 71 -3.19 -5.62 6.77
C LEU A 71 -1.91 -5.58 7.59
N GLN A 72 -0.94 -4.82 7.14
CA GLN A 72 0.32 -4.66 7.86
C GLN A 72 0.51 -3.18 8.18
N PRO A 73 0.56 -2.80 9.47
CA PRO A 73 0.92 -1.44 9.81
C PRO A 73 2.40 -1.20 9.50
N VAL A 74 2.72 0.04 9.16
CA VAL A 74 4.09 0.54 9.13
C VAL A 74 4.44 1.06 10.52
N SER A 75 5.60 0.68 11.04
CA SER A 75 6.09 1.20 12.31
C SER A 75 6.71 2.59 12.11
N VAL A 76 6.08 3.62 12.68
CA VAL A 76 6.59 5.00 12.68
C VAL A 76 6.83 5.39 14.14
N ALA A 77 8.07 5.73 14.50
CA ALA A 77 8.46 6.01 15.89
C ALA A 77 8.03 4.93 16.91
N ASN A 78 8.07 3.65 16.53
CA ASN A 78 7.59 2.49 17.30
C ASN A 78 6.07 2.42 17.50
N GLU A 79 5.29 3.23 16.78
CA GLU A 79 3.84 3.14 16.75
C GLU A 79 3.36 2.53 15.42
N PRO A 80 2.47 1.52 15.45
CA PRO A 80 1.86 0.99 14.25
C PRO A 80 0.91 2.04 13.65
N ARG A 81 1.13 2.38 12.38
CA ARG A 81 0.28 3.27 11.61
C ARG A 81 -0.13 2.62 10.29
N PHE A 82 -1.36 2.90 9.89
CA PHE A 82 -1.93 2.51 8.62
C PHE A 82 -2.08 3.73 7.71
N ASP A 83 -2.27 3.50 6.43
CA ASP A 83 -2.65 4.53 5.47
C ASP A 83 -4.12 4.36 5.04
N GLU A 84 -4.58 5.23 4.13
CA GLU A 84 -5.93 5.15 3.58
C GLU A 84 -6.15 3.89 2.71
N ASN A 85 -5.07 3.24 2.25
CA ASN A 85 -5.18 1.98 1.52
C ASN A 85 -5.68 0.87 2.43
N ALA A 86 -5.30 0.86 3.72
CA ALA A 86 -5.84 -0.09 4.68
C ALA A 86 -7.38 0.00 4.80
N VAL A 87 -7.94 1.21 4.82
CA VAL A 87 -9.40 1.42 4.82
C VAL A 87 -10.02 0.87 3.54
N SER A 88 -9.40 1.14 2.39
CA SER A 88 -9.85 0.65 1.08
C SER A 88 -9.83 -0.88 1.00
N MET A 89 -8.79 -1.53 1.55
CA MET A 89 -8.66 -2.99 1.60
C MET A 89 -9.74 -3.63 2.49
N VAL A 90 -10.02 -3.06 3.67
CA VAL A 90 -11.11 -3.55 4.54
C VAL A 90 -12.46 -3.47 3.80
N ARG A 91 -12.75 -2.32 3.18
CA ARG A 91 -14.00 -2.12 2.42
C ARG A 91 -14.12 -3.09 1.25
N ALA A 92 -13.04 -3.39 0.55
CA ALA A 92 -13.03 -4.38 -0.53
C ALA A 92 -13.37 -5.79 -0.02
N GLY A 93 -12.77 -6.22 1.10
CA GLY A 93 -13.10 -7.50 1.74
C GLY A 93 -14.58 -7.60 2.13
N LEU A 94 -15.14 -6.53 2.70
CA LEU A 94 -16.57 -6.46 3.04
C LEU A 94 -17.48 -6.54 1.82
N ALA A 95 -17.12 -5.91 0.71
CA ALA A 95 -17.90 -5.98 -0.52
C ALA A 95 -17.98 -7.41 -1.07
N ILE A 96 -16.87 -8.16 -0.99
CA ILE A 96 -16.83 -9.58 -1.39
C ILE A 96 -17.67 -10.42 -0.42
N ALA A 97 -17.59 -10.17 0.89
CA ALA A 97 -18.41 -10.86 1.88
C ALA A 97 -19.91 -10.58 1.68
N ALA A 98 -20.29 -9.34 1.38
CA ALA A 98 -21.66 -8.94 1.08
C ALA A 98 -22.22 -9.61 -0.19
N ALA A 99 -21.35 -10.02 -1.12
CA ALA A 99 -21.71 -10.83 -2.29
C ALA A 99 -21.94 -12.32 -1.96
N GLY A 100 -21.84 -12.72 -0.68
CA GLY A 100 -22.12 -14.06 -0.20
C GLY A 100 -20.91 -14.97 -0.02
N VAL A 101 -19.70 -14.45 -0.18
CA VAL A 101 -18.48 -15.24 0.10
C VAL A 101 -18.25 -15.29 1.62
N PRO A 102 -18.08 -16.47 2.24
CA PRO A 102 -17.85 -16.56 3.67
C PRO A 102 -16.57 -15.85 4.10
N LEU A 103 -16.64 -15.09 5.19
CA LEU A 103 -15.54 -14.25 5.67
C LEU A 103 -14.32 -15.09 6.06
N GLU A 104 -14.53 -16.26 6.65
CA GLU A 104 -13.48 -17.22 7.01
C GLU A 104 -12.68 -17.69 5.79
N ASN A 105 -13.33 -17.86 4.63
CA ASN A 105 -12.66 -18.22 3.39
C ASN A 105 -11.83 -17.06 2.85
N LEU A 106 -12.31 -15.82 3.01
CA LEU A 106 -11.57 -14.62 2.64
C LEU A 106 -10.34 -14.43 3.52
N VAL A 107 -10.47 -14.65 4.83
CA VAL A 107 -9.35 -14.60 5.79
C VAL A 107 -8.32 -15.68 5.48
N SER A 108 -8.75 -16.92 5.21
CA SER A 108 -7.84 -18.00 4.81
C SER A 108 -7.11 -17.68 3.51
N LEU A 109 -7.84 -17.21 2.48
CA LEU A 109 -7.26 -16.83 1.20
C LEU A 109 -6.25 -15.68 1.35
N ALA A 110 -6.55 -14.73 2.22
CA ALA A 110 -5.67 -13.62 2.54
C ALA A 110 -4.37 -14.09 3.22
N GLY A 111 -4.47 -15.02 4.18
CA GLY A 111 -3.31 -15.62 4.83
C GLY A 111 -2.42 -16.38 3.85
N ASP A 112 -3.03 -17.20 2.98
CA ASP A 112 -2.32 -17.90 1.90
C ASP A 112 -1.63 -16.91 0.96
N HIS A 113 -2.31 -15.83 0.56
CA HIS A 113 -1.74 -14.80 -0.28
C HIS A 113 -0.53 -14.14 0.38
N ALA A 114 -0.66 -13.68 1.63
CA ALA A 114 0.41 -13.03 2.37
C ALA A 114 1.66 -13.93 2.45
N ALA A 115 1.48 -15.20 2.85
CA ALA A 115 2.57 -16.17 2.96
C ALA A 115 3.29 -16.44 1.63
N ASN A 116 2.58 -16.37 0.50
CA ASN A 116 3.16 -16.63 -0.82
C ASN A 116 3.71 -15.38 -1.51
N VAL A 117 3.30 -14.18 -1.11
CA VAL A 117 3.74 -12.93 -1.75
C VAL A 117 5.00 -12.34 -1.12
N THR A 118 5.28 -12.59 0.16
CA THR A 118 6.44 -12.00 0.88
C THR A 118 7.75 -12.19 0.12
N GLY A 119 8.06 -13.43 -0.29
CA GLY A 119 9.30 -13.69 -1.05
C GLY A 119 9.32 -13.09 -2.46
N VAL A 120 8.17 -12.76 -3.05
CA VAL A 120 8.09 -12.01 -4.30
C VAL A 120 8.41 -10.53 -4.05
N VAL A 121 7.86 -9.96 -2.97
CA VAL A 121 8.10 -8.58 -2.54
C VAL A 121 9.57 -8.36 -2.21
N ASP A 122 10.19 -9.26 -1.45
CA ASP A 122 11.61 -9.15 -1.10
C ASP A 122 12.51 -9.12 -2.34
N ARG A 123 12.21 -9.96 -3.33
CA ARG A 123 12.93 -9.95 -4.62
C ARG A 123 12.67 -8.68 -5.42
N ALA A 124 11.45 -8.15 -5.38
CA ALA A 124 11.13 -6.89 -6.06
C ALA A 124 11.89 -5.71 -5.43
N ILE A 125 11.98 -5.66 -4.10
CA ILE A 125 12.78 -4.66 -3.37
C ILE A 125 14.25 -4.77 -3.80
N ALA A 126 14.83 -5.98 -3.78
CA ALA A 126 16.22 -6.17 -4.19
C ALA A 126 16.49 -5.70 -5.63
N LEU A 127 15.56 -5.97 -6.57
CA LEU A 127 15.64 -5.49 -7.95
C LEU A 127 15.57 -3.96 -8.04
N PHE A 128 14.70 -3.32 -7.27
CA PHE A 128 14.63 -1.86 -7.23
C PHE A 128 15.90 -1.25 -6.63
N GLU A 129 16.42 -1.80 -5.54
CA GLU A 129 17.67 -1.33 -4.94
C GLU A 129 18.85 -1.42 -5.91
N GLU A 130 18.95 -2.52 -6.66
CA GLU A 130 19.98 -2.68 -7.69
C GLU A 130 19.82 -1.65 -8.82
N HIS A 131 18.58 -1.44 -9.28
CA HIS A 131 18.28 -0.44 -10.30
C HIS A 131 18.63 0.99 -9.84
N ILE A 132 18.26 1.34 -8.60
CA ILE A 132 18.53 2.66 -7.99
C ILE A 132 20.04 2.90 -7.88
N LYS A 133 20.80 1.93 -7.36
CA LYS A 133 22.27 2.04 -7.22
C LYS A 133 22.98 2.26 -8.57
N GLY A 134 22.39 1.81 -9.67
CA GLY A 134 22.91 1.97 -11.02
C GLY A 134 22.38 3.18 -11.80
N THR A 135 21.46 3.96 -11.24
CA THR A 135 20.77 5.05 -11.95
C THR A 135 21.42 6.42 -11.64
N PRO A 136 21.96 7.13 -12.65
CA PRO A 136 22.43 8.50 -12.48
C PRO A 136 21.25 9.42 -12.09
N GLY A 137 21.41 10.22 -11.03
CA GLY A 137 20.35 11.09 -10.53
C GLY A 137 19.39 10.44 -9.55
N ALA A 138 19.86 9.47 -8.76
CA ALA A 138 19.23 8.99 -7.53
C ALA A 138 20.19 9.16 -6.34
N GLU A 139 20.93 10.28 -6.33
CA GLU A 139 22.00 10.55 -5.37
C GLU A 139 21.48 11.30 -4.13
N SER A 140 20.27 11.87 -4.23
CA SER A 140 19.54 12.54 -3.15
C SER A 140 18.21 11.85 -2.82
N ASP A 141 17.72 12.07 -1.59
CA ASP A 141 16.45 11.50 -1.09
C ASP A 141 15.24 11.98 -1.92
N GLU A 142 15.24 13.23 -2.39
CA GLU A 142 14.19 13.77 -3.27
C GLU A 142 14.15 13.07 -4.63
N GLU A 143 15.31 12.85 -5.25
CA GLU A 143 15.42 12.16 -6.54
C GLU A 143 14.98 10.70 -6.43
N LEU A 144 15.42 10.02 -5.36
CA LEU A 144 15.00 8.65 -5.05
C LEU A 144 13.47 8.57 -4.89
N THR A 145 12.87 9.53 -4.21
CA THR A 145 11.42 9.62 -4.02
C THR A 145 10.70 9.74 -5.36
N GLU A 146 11.20 10.55 -6.29
CA GLU A 146 10.60 10.72 -7.62
C GLU A 146 10.71 9.44 -8.48
N VAL A 147 11.86 8.75 -8.43
CA VAL A 147 12.02 7.44 -9.09
C VAL A 147 11.02 6.42 -8.55
N VAL A 148 10.87 6.35 -7.22
CA VAL A 148 9.91 5.44 -6.57
C VAL A 148 8.47 5.81 -6.94
N ARG A 149 8.12 7.11 -6.97
CA ARG A 149 6.79 7.59 -7.40
C ARG A 149 6.47 7.23 -8.84
N ALA A 150 7.47 7.20 -9.72
CA ALA A 150 7.30 6.82 -11.12
C ALA A 150 7.17 5.30 -11.31
N LEU A 151 7.87 4.49 -10.51
CA LEU A 151 7.96 3.04 -10.70
C LEU A 151 6.89 2.23 -9.96
N LEU A 152 6.47 2.64 -8.76
CA LEU A 152 5.52 1.84 -7.98
C LEU A 152 4.15 1.69 -8.65
N PRO A 153 3.48 2.74 -9.17
CA PRO A 153 2.18 2.58 -9.82
C PRO A 153 2.16 1.59 -11.00
N PRO A 154 3.08 1.63 -11.98
CA PRO A 154 3.08 0.67 -13.08
C PRO A 154 3.41 -0.76 -12.62
N VAL A 155 4.26 -0.96 -11.61
CA VAL A 155 4.58 -2.29 -11.09
C VAL A 155 3.39 -2.89 -10.36
N THR A 156 2.72 -2.13 -9.49
CA THR A 156 1.51 -2.60 -8.81
C THR A 156 0.41 -2.94 -9.81
N ARG A 157 0.24 -2.11 -10.85
CA ARG A 157 -0.70 -2.39 -11.94
C ARG A 157 -0.35 -3.68 -12.68
N LEU A 158 0.92 -3.91 -13.00
CA LEU A 158 1.38 -5.13 -13.66
C LEU A 158 1.05 -6.38 -12.83
N VAL A 159 1.35 -6.36 -11.53
CA VAL A 159 1.08 -7.48 -10.61
C VAL A 159 -0.42 -7.76 -10.52
N ALA A 160 -1.24 -6.71 -10.33
CA ALA A 160 -2.70 -6.84 -10.26
C ALA A 160 -3.29 -7.41 -11.56
N GLN A 161 -2.80 -6.94 -12.72
CA GLN A 161 -3.22 -7.45 -14.02
C GLN A 161 -2.79 -8.90 -14.24
N HIS A 162 -1.57 -9.27 -13.83
CA HIS A 162 -1.10 -10.64 -13.92
C HIS A 162 -1.95 -11.56 -13.04
N PHE A 163 -2.24 -11.17 -11.80
CA PHE A 163 -3.11 -11.92 -10.91
C PHE A 163 -4.51 -12.16 -11.50
N HIS A 164 -5.13 -11.10 -12.03
CA HIS A 164 -6.41 -11.21 -12.74
C HIS A 164 -6.34 -12.20 -13.91
N ARG A 165 -5.32 -12.09 -14.77
CA ARG A 165 -5.13 -13.01 -15.90
C ARG A 165 -4.96 -14.45 -15.43
N SER A 166 -4.17 -14.68 -14.37
CA SER A 166 -3.97 -16.01 -13.79
C SER A 166 -5.26 -16.60 -13.22
N LEU A 167 -6.08 -15.79 -12.55
CA LEU A 167 -7.39 -16.23 -12.05
C LEU A 167 -8.30 -16.68 -13.19
N VAL A 168 -8.42 -15.86 -14.25
CA VAL A 168 -9.23 -16.19 -15.44
C VAL A 168 -8.74 -17.48 -16.09
N THR A 169 -7.44 -17.61 -16.36
CA THR A 169 -6.86 -18.82 -16.97
C THR A 169 -7.13 -20.07 -16.13
N ARG A 170 -6.86 -20.02 -14.82
CA ARG A 170 -7.08 -21.18 -13.93
C ARG A 170 -8.55 -21.54 -13.76
N ALA A 171 -9.46 -20.58 -13.88
CA ALA A 171 -10.88 -20.86 -13.86
C ALA A 171 -11.34 -21.56 -15.14
N LEU A 172 -10.83 -21.14 -16.31
CA LEU A 172 -11.13 -21.77 -17.60
C LEU A 172 -10.62 -23.21 -17.66
N GLU A 173 -9.40 -23.48 -17.18
CA GLU A 173 -8.83 -24.83 -17.11
C GLU A 173 -9.72 -25.77 -16.29
N ARG A 174 -10.18 -25.34 -15.10
CA ARG A 174 -11.06 -26.15 -14.24
C ARG A 174 -12.43 -26.44 -14.86
N VAL A 175 -12.87 -25.67 -15.85
CA VAL A 175 -14.13 -25.91 -16.57
C VAL A 175 -13.96 -26.94 -17.68
N ALA A 176 -12.80 -27.00 -18.32
CA ALA A 176 -12.47 -28.08 -19.24
C ALA A 176 -12.49 -29.45 -18.56
N ASP A 177 -12.17 -29.49 -17.25
CA ASP A 177 -12.17 -30.70 -16.41
C ASP A 177 -13.55 -31.08 -15.82
N GLY A 178 -14.62 -30.32 -16.10
CA GLY A 178 -15.95 -30.92 -16.19
C GLY A 178 -17.07 -30.52 -15.22
N ASP A 179 -17.07 -29.37 -14.52
CA ASP A 179 -18.27 -29.05 -13.70
C ASP A 179 -18.72 -27.58 -13.50
N ARG A 180 -18.23 -26.57 -14.24
CA ARG A 180 -18.73 -25.17 -14.05
C ARG A 180 -18.72 -24.26 -15.30
N ARG A 181 -19.34 -24.67 -16.42
CA ARG A 181 -19.43 -23.84 -17.65
C ARG A 181 -19.94 -22.40 -17.39
N ALA A 182 -20.98 -22.25 -16.59
CA ALA A 182 -21.56 -20.94 -16.28
C ALA A 182 -20.58 -19.95 -15.59
N LEU A 183 -19.65 -20.45 -14.76
CA LEU A 183 -18.64 -19.61 -14.11
C LEU A 183 -17.56 -19.17 -15.11
N ALA A 184 -17.12 -20.08 -15.99
CA ALA A 184 -16.19 -19.72 -17.07
C ALA A 184 -16.80 -18.67 -18.00
N ASP A 185 -18.05 -18.88 -18.43
CA ASP A 185 -18.74 -17.95 -19.32
C ASP A 185 -18.90 -16.57 -18.67
N ALA A 186 -19.24 -16.52 -17.38
CA ALA A 186 -19.30 -15.28 -16.61
C ALA A 186 -17.93 -14.59 -16.48
N LEU A 187 -16.84 -15.35 -16.27
CA LEU A 187 -15.47 -14.79 -16.18
C LEU A 187 -14.98 -14.28 -17.53
N VAL A 188 -15.30 -14.95 -18.64
CA VAL A 188 -14.97 -14.47 -19.99
C VAL A 188 -15.76 -13.22 -20.33
N ALA A 189 -17.05 -13.17 -20.00
CA ALA A 189 -17.88 -11.99 -20.18
C ALA A 189 -17.33 -10.80 -19.37
N ALA A 190 -16.94 -11.02 -18.12
CA ALA A 190 -16.31 -9.99 -17.28
C ALA A 190 -14.93 -9.56 -17.80
N ASP A 191 -14.10 -10.48 -18.31
CA ASP A 191 -12.79 -10.14 -18.89
C ASP A 191 -12.92 -9.30 -20.17
N ALA A 192 -13.99 -9.50 -20.95
CA ALA A 192 -14.29 -8.71 -22.15
C ALA A 192 -14.54 -7.23 -21.85
N GLU A 193 -14.97 -6.89 -20.63
CA GLU A 193 -15.14 -5.50 -20.17
C GLU A 193 -13.80 -4.80 -19.87
N ASN A 194 -12.67 -5.51 -19.95
CA ASN A 194 -11.31 -5.05 -19.65
C ASN A 194 -11.18 -4.43 -18.25
N LEU A 195 -10.86 -5.25 -17.25
CA LEU A 195 -10.55 -4.76 -15.91
C LEU A 195 -9.43 -3.70 -15.96
N LYS A 196 -9.76 -2.46 -15.61
CA LYS A 196 -8.81 -1.36 -15.49
C LYS A 196 -8.37 -1.23 -14.04
N VAL A 197 -7.09 -1.51 -13.79
CA VAL A 197 -6.44 -1.21 -12.52
C VAL A 197 -5.76 0.15 -12.64
N THR A 198 -6.22 1.11 -11.83
CA THR A 198 -5.60 2.42 -11.69
C THR A 198 -4.85 2.50 -10.36
N CYS A 199 -3.61 2.98 -10.40
CA CYS A 199 -2.80 3.24 -9.22
C CYS A 199 -2.37 4.70 -9.29
N GLU A 200 -2.83 5.51 -8.34
CA GLU A 200 -2.59 6.94 -8.30
C GLU A 200 -2.16 7.32 -6.88
N TRP A 201 -1.19 8.24 -6.79
CA TRP A 201 -0.83 8.86 -5.52
C TRP A 201 -1.95 9.82 -5.11
N ARG A 202 -2.35 9.79 -3.84
CA ARG A 202 -3.37 10.69 -3.27
C ARG A 202 -2.76 11.52 -2.14
#